data_AF-A0A822VFA9-F1
#
_entry.id   AF-A0A822VFA9-F1
#
_cell.length_a   1.000
_cell.length_b   1.000
_cell.length_c   1.000
_cell.angle_alpha   90.00
_cell.angle_beta   90.00
_cell.angle_gamma   90.00
#
_symmetry.space_group_name_H-M   'P 1'
#
loop_
_entity.id
_entity.type
_entity.pdbx_description
1 polymer ?
#
loop_
_entity_poly.entity_id
_entity_poly.type
_entity_poly.pdbx_seq_one_letter_code
_entity_poly.pdbx_strand_id
1 'polypeptide(L)'
;MSSWISRWARLPNSRSPWAAAGYRFSTPFPGLGGEIIKTFVVRDHHPFLYQSHRFVGASGKIPVAYHTMVSLPSGGKVSISAKLWAETMSTALEPDPHRGRSVLAYPARSSDPHVFPLKDGGQVDLLSYPLAETNEDLAMLIEHPKNSLGWSVVVRLAEEDMAIILKSPCHRRSFGIPTVAGFTDRGTAGTPVS
;
A
#
# COMPACT_ATOMS: atom_id res chain seq x y z
N MET A 1 -18.57 15.37 0.04
CA MET A 1 -17.79 14.13 0.23
C MET A 1 -18.09 13.19 -0.92
N SER A 2 -17.15 13.05 -1.85
CA SER A 2 -17.29 12.17 -3.01
C SER A 2 -17.15 10.72 -2.56
N SER A 3 -18.08 9.87 -2.96
CA SER A 3 -18.04 8.43 -2.67
C SER A 3 -16.73 7.81 -3.18
N TRP A 4 -15.91 7.27 -2.27
CA TRP A 4 -14.78 6.38 -2.60
C TRP A 4 -15.26 5.00 -3.09
N ILE A 5 -16.58 4.77 -3.08
CA ILE A 5 -17.21 3.49 -3.36
C ILE A 5 -17.79 3.56 -4.77
N SER A 6 -17.09 2.94 -5.71
CA SER A 6 -17.64 2.60 -7.02
C SER A 6 -18.11 1.15 -7.02
N ARG A 7 -19.18 0.84 -7.75
CA ARG A 7 -19.60 -0.54 -7.97
C ARG A 7 -18.64 -1.19 -8.95
N TRP A 8 -18.16 -2.38 -8.59
CA TRP A 8 -17.28 -3.18 -9.44
C TRP A 8 -18.07 -4.33 -10.07
N ALA A 9 -17.99 -4.46 -11.39
CA ALA A 9 -18.53 -5.61 -12.10
C ALA A 9 -17.50 -6.74 -12.10
N ARG A 10 -17.92 -7.96 -11.76
CA ARG A 10 -17.05 -9.14 -11.87
C ARG A 10 -16.87 -9.48 -13.35
N LEU A 11 -15.62 -9.58 -13.79
CA LEU A 11 -15.28 -10.07 -15.12
C LEU A 11 -15.20 -11.61 -15.10
N PRO A 12 -15.42 -12.27 -16.25
CA PRO A 12 -15.22 -13.71 -16.36
C PRO A 12 -13.80 -14.10 -15.93
N ASN A 13 -13.68 -15.22 -15.22
CA ASN A 13 -12.37 -15.77 -14.90
C ASN A 13 -11.73 -16.23 -16.22
N SER A 14 -10.63 -15.58 -16.63
CA SER A 14 -9.76 -16.12 -17.67
C SER A 14 -8.82 -17.13 -17.02
N ARG A 15 -8.85 -18.40 -17.45
CA ARG A 15 -7.78 -19.34 -17.08
C ARG A 15 -6.46 -18.74 -17.55
N SER A 16 -5.55 -18.54 -16.61
CA SER A 16 -4.18 -18.16 -16.91
C SER A 16 -3.33 -19.41 -16.74
N PRO A 17 -2.41 -19.72 -17.68
CA PRO A 17 -1.56 -20.90 -17.57
C PRO A 17 -0.61 -20.86 -16.36
N TRP A 18 -0.50 -19.71 -15.68
CA TRP A 18 0.36 -19.49 -14.52
C TRP A 18 -0.42 -19.18 -13.22
N ALA A 19 -1.76 -19.24 -13.23
CA ALA A 19 -2.58 -18.93 -12.06
C ALA A 19 -3.41 -20.14 -11.64
N ALA A 20 -3.29 -20.52 -10.37
CA ALA A 20 -4.15 -21.52 -9.74
C ALA A 20 -5.60 -21.03 -9.69
N ALA A 21 -5.76 -19.75 -9.31
CA ALA A 21 -7.04 -19.05 -9.32
C ALA A 21 -6.84 -17.55 -9.53
N GLY A 22 -7.79 -16.91 -10.21
CA GLY A 22 -7.77 -15.46 -10.39
C GLY A 22 -9.17 -14.87 -10.46
N TYR A 23 -9.33 -13.70 -9.84
CA TYR A 23 -10.56 -12.91 -9.89
C TYR A 23 -10.28 -11.55 -10.51
N ARG A 24 -11.18 -11.11 -11.39
CA ARG A 24 -11.07 -9.83 -12.08
C ARG A 24 -12.34 -9.04 -11.90
N PHE A 25 -12.16 -7.75 -11.72
CA PHE A 25 -13.25 -6.80 -11.53
C PHE A 25 -12.98 -5.56 -12.38
N SER A 26 -14.01 -4.98 -12.99
CA SER A 26 -13.91 -3.69 -13.67
C SER A 26 -14.83 -2.66 -13.05
N THR A 27 -14.41 -1.39 -13.13
CA THR A 27 -15.26 -0.24 -12.85
C THR A 27 -14.96 0.84 -13.89
N PRO A 28 -15.98 1.57 -14.39
CA PRO A 28 -15.74 2.77 -15.18
C PRO A 28 -14.84 3.76 -14.42
N PHE A 29 -14.04 4.53 -15.15
CA PHE A 29 -13.18 5.57 -14.60
C PHE A 29 -13.54 6.95 -15.16
N PRO A 30 -14.60 7.61 -14.64
CA PRO A 30 -15.13 8.84 -15.25
C PRO A 30 -14.12 9.99 -15.30
N GLY A 31 -13.18 10.05 -14.36
CA GLY A 31 -12.25 11.18 -14.23
C GLY A 31 -11.29 11.35 -15.43
N LEU A 32 -10.84 10.26 -16.05
CA LEU A 32 -9.95 10.29 -17.22
C LEU A 32 -10.48 9.45 -18.41
N GLY A 33 -11.75 9.04 -18.35
CA GLY A 33 -12.33 8.06 -19.27
C GLY A 33 -11.75 6.64 -19.07
N GLY A 34 -12.37 5.68 -19.76
CA GLY A 34 -11.96 4.27 -19.71
C GLY A 34 -12.44 3.53 -18.46
N GLU A 35 -11.69 2.51 -18.05
CA GLU A 35 -12.00 1.65 -16.91
C GLU A 35 -10.76 1.32 -16.08
N ILE A 36 -10.99 0.94 -14.82
CA ILE A 36 -9.98 0.30 -13.97
C ILE A 36 -10.32 -1.17 -13.88
N ILE A 37 -9.35 -2.04 -14.18
CA ILE A 37 -9.42 -3.47 -13.94
C ILE A 37 -8.61 -3.80 -12.69
N LYS A 38 -9.27 -4.32 -11.66
CA LYS A 38 -8.65 -4.91 -10.48
C LYS A 38 -8.54 -6.41 -10.67
N THR A 39 -7.34 -6.95 -10.47
CA THR A 39 -7.08 -8.39 -10.60
C THR A 39 -6.48 -8.93 -9.32
N PHE A 40 -6.96 -10.07 -8.86
CA PHE A 40 -6.37 -10.89 -7.80
C PHE A 40 -5.93 -12.22 -8.37
N VAL A 41 -4.73 -12.70 -8.04
CA VAL A 41 -4.21 -13.99 -8.46
C VAL A 41 -3.47 -14.67 -7.33
N VAL A 42 -3.71 -15.97 -7.18
CA VAL A 42 -2.81 -16.89 -6.48
C VAL A 42 -2.16 -17.78 -7.54
N ARG A 43 -0.86 -17.98 -7.43
CA ARG A 43 -0.09 -18.86 -8.32
C ARG A 43 0.32 -20.10 -7.56
N ASP A 44 0.31 -21.24 -8.24
CA ASP A 44 0.80 -22.48 -7.64
C ASP A 44 2.24 -22.30 -7.16
N HIS A 45 2.53 -22.84 -5.98
CA HIS A 45 3.84 -22.80 -5.33
C HIS A 45 4.39 -21.39 -5.03
N HIS A 46 3.57 -20.34 -5.09
CA HIS A 46 3.94 -18.99 -4.69
C HIS A 46 3.26 -18.62 -3.37
N PRO A 47 3.98 -18.05 -2.38
CA PRO A 47 3.40 -17.67 -1.09
C PRO A 47 2.76 -16.27 -1.12
N PHE A 48 2.17 -15.88 -2.26
CA PHE A 48 1.72 -14.50 -2.50
C PHE A 48 0.31 -14.44 -3.08
N LEU A 49 -0.50 -13.55 -2.51
CA LEU A 49 -1.67 -13.00 -3.19
C LEU A 49 -1.22 -11.79 -4.02
N TYR A 50 -1.31 -11.92 -5.33
CA TYR A 50 -1.05 -10.84 -6.26
C TYR A 50 -2.33 -10.04 -6.48
N GLN A 51 -2.34 -8.77 -6.12
CA GLN A 51 -3.36 -7.80 -6.51
C GLN A 51 -2.78 -6.86 -7.56
N SER A 52 -3.57 -6.38 -8.51
CA SER A 52 -3.14 -5.29 -9.40
C SER A 52 -4.29 -4.42 -9.84
N HIS A 53 -4.00 -3.17 -10.16
CA HIS A 53 -4.92 -2.26 -10.84
C HIS A 53 -4.33 -1.86 -12.19
N ARG A 54 -5.14 -1.97 -13.25
CA ARG A 54 -4.77 -1.56 -14.61
C ARG A 54 -5.80 -0.57 -15.12
N PHE A 55 -5.33 0.61 -15.52
CA PHE A 55 -6.15 1.60 -16.20
C PHE A 55 -6.18 1.26 -17.70
N VAL A 56 -7.37 1.09 -18.27
CA VAL A 56 -7.57 0.70 -19.67
C VAL A 56 -8.39 1.79 -20.36
N GLY A 57 -7.89 2.31 -21.48
CA GLY A 57 -8.54 3.41 -22.21
C GLY A 57 -8.48 4.78 -21.53
N ALA A 58 -7.96 4.87 -20.30
CA ALA A 58 -7.79 6.14 -19.59
C ALA A 58 -6.62 6.96 -20.17
N SER A 59 -6.78 8.29 -20.20
CA SER A 59 -5.74 9.21 -20.69
C SER A 59 -5.60 10.43 -19.78
N GLY A 60 -4.37 10.85 -19.48
CA GLY A 60 -4.08 11.99 -18.61
C GLY A 60 -3.09 11.68 -17.50
N LYS A 61 -2.97 12.59 -16.52
CA LYS A 61 -2.13 12.44 -15.33
C LYS A 61 -3.03 12.45 -14.10
N ILE A 62 -2.91 11.43 -13.26
CA ILE A 62 -3.61 11.35 -11.97
C ILE A 62 -2.64 10.91 -10.87
N PRO A 63 -2.79 11.43 -9.64
CA PRO A 63 -2.17 10.80 -8.49
C PRO A 63 -2.86 9.46 -8.25
N VAL A 64 -2.07 8.39 -8.12
CA VAL A 64 -2.54 7.06 -7.72
C VAL A 64 -1.87 6.70 -6.40
N ALA A 65 -2.66 6.24 -5.44
CA ALA A 65 -2.21 5.77 -4.15
C ALA A 65 -2.86 4.42 -3.80
N TYR A 66 -2.23 3.69 -2.89
CA TYR A 66 -2.77 2.48 -2.30
C TYR A 66 -3.10 2.73 -0.84
N HIS A 67 -4.18 2.09 -0.37
CA HIS A 67 -4.55 2.10 1.04
C HIS A 67 -4.38 0.70 1.64
N THR A 68 -3.21 0.09 1.42
CA THR A 68 -2.88 -1.23 1.98
C THR A 68 -2.80 -1.11 3.50
N MET A 69 -3.70 -1.80 4.20
CA MET A 69 -3.70 -1.85 5.66
C MET A 69 -3.03 -3.15 6.11
N VAL A 70 -1.97 -3.02 6.89
CA VAL A 70 -1.22 -4.16 7.45
C VAL A 70 -1.33 -4.10 8.97
N SER A 71 -1.74 -5.22 9.58
CA SER A 71 -1.81 -5.34 11.04
C SER A 71 -0.42 -5.67 11.60
N LEU A 72 0.04 -4.91 12.59
CA LEU A 72 1.37 -5.00 13.22
C LEU A 72 1.25 -5.16 14.75
N PRO A 73 0.56 -6.20 15.25
CA PRO A 73 0.35 -6.36 16.70
C PRO A 73 1.66 -6.61 17.46
N SER A 74 2.65 -7.23 16.80
CA SER A 74 3.99 -7.47 17.34
C SER A 74 5.01 -6.41 16.88
N GLY A 75 4.54 -5.29 16.33
CA GLY A 75 5.37 -4.30 15.64
C GLY A 75 5.79 -4.75 14.23
N GLY A 76 6.72 -4.01 13.64
CA GLY A 76 7.23 -4.32 12.30
C GLY A 76 8.16 -3.25 11.75
N LYS A 77 8.80 -3.55 10.61
CA LYS A 77 9.67 -2.62 9.90
C LYS A 77 9.10 -2.31 8.52
N VAL A 78 9.27 -1.07 8.08
CA VAL A 78 8.92 -0.64 6.73
C VAL A 78 10.20 -0.34 5.98
N SER A 79 10.37 -0.89 4.79
CA SER A 79 11.43 -0.51 3.85
C SER A 79 10.79 0.14 2.65
N ILE A 80 11.42 1.17 2.08
CA ILE A 80 10.84 1.93 0.98
C ILE A 80 11.88 2.28 -0.07
N SER A 81 11.45 2.46 -1.33
CA SER A 81 12.25 3.19 -2.33
C SER A 81 12.52 4.61 -1.84
N ALA A 82 13.59 5.23 -2.35
CA ALA A 82 13.91 6.63 -2.07
C ALA A 82 12.67 7.53 -2.20
N LYS A 83 12.38 8.31 -1.16
CA LYS A 83 11.29 9.30 -1.17
C LYS A 83 11.88 10.69 -1.35
N LEU A 84 11.07 11.60 -1.90
CA LEU A 84 11.43 13.00 -1.98
C LEU A 84 11.32 13.65 -0.59
N TRP A 85 10.24 13.33 0.14
CA TRP A 85 10.05 13.62 1.57
C TRP A 85 8.85 12.83 2.11
N ALA A 86 8.68 12.85 3.43
CA ALA A 86 7.44 12.53 4.14
C ALA A 86 6.74 13.82 4.58
N GLU A 87 5.41 13.85 4.62
CA GLU A 87 4.64 14.99 5.13
C GLU A 87 3.33 14.59 5.81
N THR A 88 2.91 15.36 6.81
CA THR A 88 1.55 15.32 7.36
C THR A 88 0.67 16.36 6.70
N MET A 89 -0.65 16.24 6.86
CA MET A 89 -1.61 17.24 6.41
C MET A 89 -1.54 18.53 7.25
N SER A 90 -2.30 19.55 6.87
CA SER A 90 -2.42 20.80 7.65
C SER A 90 -2.95 20.61 9.07
N THR A 91 -3.79 19.59 9.26
CA THR A 91 -4.47 19.29 10.52
C THR A 91 -4.43 17.78 10.76
N ALA A 92 -4.45 17.38 12.04
CA ALA A 92 -4.63 15.99 12.44
C ALA A 92 -5.93 15.38 11.88
N LEU A 93 -5.98 14.04 11.76
CA LEU A 93 -7.16 13.32 11.28
C LEU A 93 -8.40 13.58 12.15
N GLU A 94 -8.23 13.54 13.47
CA GLU A 94 -9.20 13.97 14.47
C GLU A 94 -8.61 15.17 15.22
N PRO A 95 -9.03 16.42 14.92
CA PRO A 95 -8.44 17.62 15.48
C PRO A 95 -8.90 17.93 16.92
N ASP A 96 -9.98 17.30 17.42
CA ASP A 96 -10.43 17.47 18.80
C ASP A 96 -9.44 16.77 19.76
N PRO A 97 -8.74 17.50 20.66
CA PRO A 97 -7.72 16.93 21.54
C PRO A 97 -8.28 15.94 22.57
N HIS A 98 -9.59 15.92 22.81
CA HIS A 98 -10.24 14.95 23.70
C HIS A 98 -10.61 13.64 22.98
N ARG A 99 -10.54 13.61 21.65
CA ARG A 99 -10.90 12.45 20.82
C ARG A 99 -9.72 11.92 20.02
N GLY A 100 -8.89 12.83 19.51
CA GLY A 100 -7.73 12.55 18.69
C GLY A 100 -6.55 12.03 19.50
N ARG A 101 -5.76 11.14 18.87
CA ARG A 101 -4.56 10.56 19.48
C ARG A 101 -3.33 10.74 18.60
N SER A 102 -3.29 11.79 17.80
CA SER A 102 -2.14 12.06 16.95
C SER A 102 -0.89 12.32 17.77
N VAL A 103 0.23 11.73 17.37
CA VAL A 103 1.55 11.93 17.99
C VAL A 103 2.52 12.68 17.08
N LEU A 104 2.28 12.66 15.76
CA LEU A 104 3.08 13.44 14.82
C LEU A 104 2.76 14.93 14.92
N ALA A 105 3.69 15.78 14.51
CA ALA A 105 3.41 17.20 14.32
C ALA A 105 2.56 17.44 13.06
N TYR A 106 1.61 18.38 13.14
CA TYR A 106 0.77 18.82 12.02
C TYR A 106 0.79 20.35 11.92
N PRO A 107 1.11 20.93 10.75
CA PRO A 107 1.78 20.29 9.61
C PRO A 107 3.26 20.02 9.92
N ALA A 108 3.82 18.98 9.28
CA ALA A 108 5.23 18.66 9.33
C ALA A 108 5.70 18.06 8.00
N ARG A 109 6.99 18.25 7.70
CA ARG A 109 7.67 17.66 6.55
C ARG A 109 9.09 17.27 6.96
N SER A 110 9.56 16.13 6.47
CA SER A 110 10.97 15.71 6.60
C SER A 110 11.45 15.05 5.31
N SER A 111 12.65 15.39 4.86
CA SER A 111 13.31 14.66 3.75
C SER A 111 13.83 13.29 4.19
N ASP A 112 13.94 13.03 5.49
CA ASP A 112 14.38 11.77 6.07
C ASP A 112 13.26 11.16 6.95
N PRO A 113 12.67 10.02 6.55
CA PRO A 113 11.60 9.38 7.31
C PRO A 113 12.05 8.80 8.66
N HIS A 114 13.36 8.66 8.91
CA HIS A 114 13.89 8.17 10.19
C HIS A 114 13.85 9.22 11.32
N VAL A 115 13.63 10.49 10.97
CA VAL A 115 13.68 11.62 11.90
C VAL A 115 12.46 12.55 11.71
N PHE A 116 11.27 11.97 11.73
CA PHE A 116 10.04 12.72 11.48
C PHE A 116 9.55 13.48 12.72
N PRO A 117 9.09 14.75 12.60
CA PRO A 117 8.71 15.55 13.77
C PRO A 117 7.50 15.01 14.55
N LEU A 118 7.65 14.92 15.87
CA LEU A 118 6.57 14.66 16.82
C LEU A 118 5.96 15.98 17.33
N LYS A 119 4.71 15.91 17.82
CA LYS A 119 3.97 17.08 18.33
C LYS A 119 4.61 17.71 19.58
N ASP A 120 5.40 16.94 20.33
CA ASP A 120 6.08 17.36 21.57
C ASP A 120 7.49 17.93 21.31
N GLY A 121 7.88 18.07 20.03
CA GLY A 121 9.20 18.56 19.62
C GLY A 121 10.25 17.46 19.44
N GLY A 122 9.92 16.20 19.73
CA GLY A 122 10.77 15.04 19.47
C GLY A 122 10.80 14.62 18.00
N GLN A 123 11.46 13.48 17.74
CA GLN A 123 11.53 12.85 16.41
C GLN A 123 11.19 11.36 16.53
N VAL A 124 10.63 10.80 15.46
CA VAL A 124 10.30 9.38 15.35
C VAL A 124 10.72 8.81 14.00
N ASP A 125 11.09 7.54 14.00
CA ASP A 125 11.31 6.77 12.77
C ASP A 125 9.98 6.25 12.23
N LEU A 126 9.47 6.83 11.13
CA LEU A 126 8.23 6.39 10.47
C LEU A 126 8.29 4.96 9.93
N LEU A 127 9.48 4.38 9.87
CA LEU A 127 9.73 3.06 9.31
C LEU A 127 9.82 1.96 10.36
N SER A 128 9.58 2.30 11.63
CA SER A 128 9.63 1.37 12.77
C SER A 128 8.33 1.43 13.57
N TYR A 129 7.62 0.30 13.64
CA TYR A 129 6.36 0.18 14.38
C TYR A 129 6.54 -0.60 15.69
N PRO A 130 5.81 -0.22 16.75
CA PRO A 130 4.83 0.87 16.82
C PRO A 130 5.46 2.27 16.88
N LEU A 131 4.75 3.31 16.42
CA LEU A 131 5.19 4.71 16.55
C LEU A 131 4.97 5.25 17.98
N ALA A 132 3.88 4.82 18.63
CA ALA A 132 3.53 5.11 20.01
C ALA A 132 2.63 3.99 20.55
N GLU A 133 2.35 3.98 21.85
CA GLU A 133 1.47 2.98 22.48
C GLU A 133 0.06 2.97 21.88
N THR A 134 -0.53 4.16 21.69
CA THR A 134 -1.78 4.34 20.93
C THR A 134 -1.69 5.64 20.15
N ASN A 135 -1.92 5.60 18.84
CA ASN A 135 -2.00 6.81 18.03
C ASN A 135 -2.88 6.63 16.78
N GLU A 136 -3.33 7.76 16.23
CA GLU A 136 -3.98 7.84 14.92
C GLU A 136 -3.34 9.00 14.14
N ASP A 137 -2.56 8.65 13.12
CA ASP A 137 -1.78 9.59 12.35
C ASP A 137 -1.78 9.23 10.86
N LEU A 138 -1.61 10.27 10.03
CA LEU A 138 -1.44 10.11 8.59
C LEU A 138 -0.19 10.86 8.12
N ALA A 139 0.82 10.10 7.69
CA ALA A 139 1.96 10.61 6.94
C ALA A 139 1.90 10.13 5.49
N MET A 140 2.10 11.05 4.56
CA MET A 140 2.22 10.78 3.13
C MET A 140 3.69 10.71 2.75
N LEU A 141 4.10 9.63 2.09
CA LEU A 141 5.45 9.46 1.55
C LEU A 141 5.45 9.86 0.07
N ILE A 142 6.11 10.96 -0.26
CA ILE A 142 6.14 11.50 -1.62
C ILE A 142 7.23 10.80 -2.42
N GLU A 143 6.85 10.18 -3.53
CA GLU A 143 7.76 9.39 -4.34
C GLU A 143 8.82 10.28 -5.01
N HIS A 144 10.08 9.82 -5.01
CA HIS A 144 11.15 10.55 -5.67
C HIS A 144 10.99 10.47 -7.21
N PRO A 145 11.03 11.58 -7.96
CA PRO A 145 10.72 11.61 -9.39
C PRO A 145 11.72 10.84 -10.27
N LYS A 146 12.93 10.55 -9.75
CA LYS A 146 13.93 9.72 -10.44
C LYS A 146 13.61 8.22 -10.37
N ASN A 147 12.66 7.78 -9.56
CA ASN A 147 12.33 6.36 -9.43
C ASN A 147 11.53 5.89 -10.64
N SER A 148 12.05 4.88 -11.35
CA SER A 148 11.30 4.14 -12.38
C SER A 148 10.26 3.20 -11.76
N LEU A 149 10.50 2.77 -10.52
CA LEU A 149 9.60 1.94 -9.71
C LEU A 149 9.66 2.42 -8.26
N GLY A 150 8.54 2.89 -7.73
CA GLY A 150 8.35 3.10 -6.31
C GLY A 150 7.93 1.81 -5.62
N TRP A 151 8.42 1.60 -4.41
CA TRP A 151 8.07 0.41 -3.63
C TRP A 151 8.04 0.71 -2.13
N SER A 152 7.26 -0.10 -1.43
CA SER A 152 7.24 -0.20 0.02
C SER A 152 7.12 -1.67 0.42
N VAL A 153 7.83 -2.10 1.43
CA VAL A 153 7.74 -3.43 2.03
C VAL A 153 7.46 -3.27 3.51
N VAL A 154 6.44 -3.95 4.02
CA VAL A 154 6.20 -4.07 5.46
C VAL A 154 6.63 -5.47 5.87
N VAL A 155 7.60 -5.58 6.76
CA VAL A 155 8.15 -6.84 7.27
C VAL A 155 7.61 -7.05 8.68
N ARG A 156 6.98 -8.20 8.89
CA ARG A 156 6.39 -8.63 10.15
C ARG A 156 7.17 -9.83 10.67
N LEU A 157 8.22 -9.56 11.44
CA LEU A 157 9.21 -10.57 11.81
C LEU A 157 8.61 -11.65 12.70
N ALA A 158 7.75 -11.30 13.65
CA ALA A 158 7.11 -12.26 14.55
C ALA A 158 6.07 -13.11 13.82
N GLU A 159 5.40 -12.54 12.82
CA GLU A 159 4.42 -13.20 11.96
C GLU A 159 5.06 -13.93 10.76
N GLU A 160 6.39 -13.86 10.63
CA GLU A 160 7.19 -14.48 9.58
C GLU A 160 6.73 -14.15 8.15
N ASP A 161 6.24 -12.93 7.92
CA ASP A 161 5.79 -12.52 6.59
C ASP A 161 6.05 -11.07 6.19
N MET A 162 5.66 -10.74 4.95
CA MET A 162 5.83 -9.40 4.40
C MET A 162 4.78 -9.02 3.35
N ALA A 163 4.35 -7.76 3.39
CA ALA A 163 3.55 -7.13 2.35
C ALA A 163 4.42 -6.25 1.45
N ILE A 164 4.32 -6.39 0.13
CA ILE A 164 5.13 -5.67 -0.86
C ILE A 164 4.20 -4.85 -1.78
N ILE A 165 4.32 -3.54 -1.73
CA ILE A 165 3.55 -2.62 -2.56
C ILE A 165 4.48 -2.07 -3.63
N LEU A 166 4.11 -2.26 -4.91
CA LEU A 166 4.85 -1.70 -6.03
C LEU A 166 3.98 -0.63 -6.71
N LYS A 167 4.64 0.44 -7.15
CA LYS A 167 4.01 1.58 -7.83
C LYS A 167 4.91 2.04 -8.97
N SER A 168 4.37 2.14 -10.18
CA SER A 168 5.10 2.78 -11.28
C SER A 168 4.86 4.30 -11.24
N PRO A 169 5.85 5.13 -10.89
CA PRO A 169 5.66 6.57 -10.69
C PRO A 169 5.51 7.33 -12.01
N CYS A 170 6.14 6.82 -13.08
CA CYS A 170 5.97 7.27 -14.44
C CYS A 170 5.23 6.18 -15.23
N HIS A 171 4.17 6.51 -15.97
CA HIS A 171 3.71 5.63 -17.05
C HIS A 171 3.18 6.41 -18.25
N ARG A 172 3.74 6.06 -19.42
CA ARG A 172 3.09 6.18 -20.73
C ARG A 172 2.72 4.74 -21.13
N ARG A 173 1.42 4.46 -21.25
CA ARG A 173 0.79 3.22 -21.78
C ARG A 173 0.79 1.98 -20.87
N SER A 174 -0.42 1.63 -20.44
CA SER A 174 -0.99 0.27 -20.39
C SER A 174 -0.15 -0.86 -19.76
N PHE A 175 0.20 -0.76 -18.46
CA PHE A 175 0.60 -1.93 -17.65
C PHE A 175 -0.05 -1.92 -16.27
N GLY A 176 -0.30 -3.12 -15.73
CA GLY A 176 -0.91 -3.31 -14.41
C GLY A 176 0.09 -2.96 -13.32
N ILE A 177 -0.35 -2.25 -12.29
CA ILE A 177 0.48 -1.92 -11.15
C ILE A 177 0.23 -3.00 -10.09
N PRO A 178 1.22 -3.88 -9.79
CA PRO A 178 1.03 -4.96 -8.83
C PRO A 178 1.13 -4.43 -7.39
N THR A 179 0.10 -4.68 -6.59
CA THR A 179 0.19 -4.79 -5.14
C THR A 179 0.42 -6.26 -4.80
N VAL A 180 1.53 -6.62 -4.18
CA VAL A 180 1.75 -7.99 -3.68
C VAL A 180 1.49 -7.98 -2.18
N ALA A 181 0.34 -8.47 -1.74
CA ALA A 181 0.16 -8.79 -0.32
C ALA A 181 0.63 -10.24 -0.14
N GLY A 182 1.89 -10.40 0.26
CA GLY A 182 2.41 -11.68 0.72
C GLY A 182 1.99 -11.92 2.16
N PHE A 183 1.49 -13.12 2.41
CA PHE A 183 1.46 -13.68 3.76
C PHE A 183 2.16 -15.03 3.56
N THR A 184 3.40 -15.13 4.02
CA THR A 184 4.15 -16.39 4.03
C THR A 184 3.78 -17.12 5.31
N ASP A 185 2.87 -18.09 5.23
CA ASP A 185 2.80 -19.13 6.25
C ASP A 185 3.88 -20.16 5.93
N ARG A 186 4.88 -20.32 6.79
CA ARG A 186 5.61 -21.59 6.85
C ARG A 186 4.68 -22.59 7.53
N GLY A 187 3.73 -23.09 6.75
CA GLY A 187 3.09 -24.36 7.07
C GLY A 187 4.20 -25.35 7.32
N THR A 188 4.28 -25.85 8.56
CA THR A 188 5.15 -26.97 8.91
C THR A 188 5.03 -28.02 7.82
N ALA A 189 6.14 -28.33 7.17
CA ALA A 189 6.18 -29.33 6.12
C ALA A 189 5.68 -30.65 6.71
N GLY A 190 4.41 -30.97 6.46
CA GLY A 190 3.87 -32.28 6.73
C GLY A 190 4.72 -33.29 5.97
N THR A 191 5.36 -34.17 6.72
CA THR A 191 6.12 -35.30 6.18
C THR A 191 5.21 -36.08 5.23
N PRO A 192 5.66 -36.45 4.02
CA PRO A 192 4.84 -37.25 3.13
C PRO A 192 4.62 -38.61 3.80
N VAL A 193 3.37 -38.91 4.17
CA VAL A 193 2.98 -40.26 4.53
C VAL A 193 2.95 -41.06 3.23
N SER A 194 3.59 -42.22 3.28
CA SER A 194 3.92 -43.15 2.19
C SER A 194 2.72 -43.59 1.36
#